data_AF-A0A7X0CJD6-F1
#
_entry.id   AF-A0A7X0CJD6-F1
#
_cell.length_a   1.000
_cell.length_b   1.000
_cell.length_c   1.000
_cell.angle_alpha   90.00
_cell.angle_beta   90.00
_cell.angle_gamma   90.00
#
_symmetry.space_group_name_H-M   'P 1'
#
loop_
_entity.id
_entity.type
_entity.pdbx_description
1 polymer ?
#
loop_
_entity_poly.entity_id
_entity_poly.type
_entity_poly.pdbx_seq_one_letter_code
_entity_poly.pdbx_strand_id
1 'polypeptide(L)' 'MATVDTLRNDLIDKLLTISNKEYLLALNQLVEKSAVNNDVVGLTEDQILMLQLSDRDIEAGRIISHEQLDKNDLQWLKEK' A
#
# COMPACT_ATOMS: atom_id res chain seq x y z
N MET A 1 8.45 13.33 -10.91
CA MET A 1 7.58 12.35 -10.24
C MET A 1 8.06 10.94 -10.56
N ALA A 2 7.97 10.46 -11.81
CA ALA A 2 8.40 9.11 -12.20
C ALA A 2 9.82 8.68 -11.75
N THR A 3 10.82 9.56 -11.82
CA THR A 3 12.21 9.25 -11.42
C THR A 3 12.43 9.11 -9.91
N VAL A 4 11.60 9.78 -9.12
CA VAL A 4 11.65 9.69 -7.64
C VAL A 4 10.91 8.44 -7.19
N ASP A 5 9.79 8.11 -7.85
CA ASP A 5 9.00 6.92 -7.54
C ASP A 5 9.77 5.64 -7.90
N THR A 6 10.49 5.60 -9.03
CA THR A 6 11.39 4.49 -9.36
C THR A 6 12.49 4.33 -8.32
N LEU A 7 13.08 5.43 -7.85
CA LEU A 7 14.14 5.38 -6.83
C LEU A 7 13.62 4.84 -5.50
N ARG A 8 12.39 5.20 -5.10
CA ARG A 8 11.76 4.66 -3.89
C ARG A 8 11.51 3.16 -3.99
N ASN A 9 10.98 2.70 -5.12
CA ASN A 9 10.71 1.28 -5.35
C ASN A 9 12.02 0.46 -5.33
N ASP A 10 13.07 0.94 -5.99
CA ASP A 10 14.38 0.28 -5.98
C ASP A 10 14.98 0.19 -4.56
N LEU A 11 14.73 1.19 -3.71
CA LEU A 11 15.17 1.16 -2.32
C LEU A 11 14.35 0.17 -1.48
N ILE A 12 13.04 0.08 -1.70
CA ILE A 12 12.16 -0.91 -1.05
C ILE A 12 12.62 -2.32 -1.38
N ASP A 13 12.86 -2.62 -2.66
CA ASP A 13 13.32 -3.94 -3.09
C ASP A 13 14.65 -4.33 -2.42
N LYS A 14 15.59 -3.39 -2.34
CA LYS A 14 16.86 -3.62 -1.64
C LYS A 14 16.64 -3.86 -0.15
N LEU A 15 15.77 -3.10 0.51
CA LEU A 15 15.44 -3.28 1.93
C LEU A 15 14.85 -4.67 2.20
N LEU A 16 13.96 -5.16 1.32
CA LEU A 16 13.34 -6.48 1.44
C LEU A 16 14.35 -7.64 1.34
N THR A 17 15.50 -7.42 0.71
CA THR A 17 16.56 -8.45 0.59
C THR A 17 17.58 -8.47 1.74
N ILE A 18 17.56 -7.47 2.61
CA ILE A 18 18.51 -7.39 3.73
C ILE A 18 18.01 -8.23 4.90
N SER A 19 18.77 -9.29 5.24
CA SER A 19 18.51 -10.12 6.43
C SER A 19 19.30 -9.70 7.67
N ASN A 20 20.26 -8.77 7.53
CA ASN A 20 21.12 -8.34 8.63
C ASN A 20 20.40 -7.30 9.52
N LYS A 21 20.13 -7.68 10.76
CA LYS A 21 19.43 -6.85 11.75
C LYS A 21 20.18 -5.56 12.11
N GLU A 22 21.49 -5.61 12.29
CA GLU A 22 22.29 -4.44 12.67
C GLU A 22 22.30 -3.39 11.55
N TYR A 23 22.34 -3.86 10.30
CA TYR A 23 22.25 -3.00 9.13
C TYR A 23 20.88 -2.32 9.02
N LEU A 24 19.79 -3.06 9.23
CA LEU A 24 18.44 -2.50 9.27
C LEU A 24 18.27 -1.47 10.40
N LEU A 25 18.88 -1.71 11.57
CA LEU A 25 18.86 -0.76 12.68
C LEU A 25 19.60 0.54 12.35
N ALA A 26 20.79 0.46 11.74
CA ALA A 26 21.54 1.63 11.32
C ALA A 26 20.79 2.44 10.25
N LEU A 27 20.13 1.76 9.30
CA LEU A 27 19.27 2.40 8.30
C LEU A 27 18.06 3.10 8.92
N ASN A 28 17.38 2.45 9.87
CA ASN A 28 16.25 3.06 10.57
C ASN A 28 16.68 4.35 11.30
N GLN A 29 17.80 4.30 12.03
CA GLN A 29 18.35 5.48 12.70
C GLN A 29 18.77 6.58 11.74
N LEU A 30 19.26 6.23 10.55
CA LEU A 30 19.61 7.20 9.50
C LEU A 30 18.37 7.92 8.99
N VAL A 31 17.30 7.17 8.70
CA VAL A 31 16.03 7.71 8.20
C VAL A 31 15.32 8.56 9.26
N GLU A 32 15.34 8.15 10.53
CA GLU A 32 14.78 8.93 11.64
C GLU A 32 15.51 10.27 11.87
N LYS A 33 16.82 10.32 11.58
CA LYS A 33 17.65 11.53 11.75
C LYS A 33 17.65 12.44 10.53
N SER A 34 17.39 11.91 9.34
CA SER A 34 17.05 12.77 8.21
C SER A 34 15.75 13.45 8.58
N ALA A 35 15.72 14.79 8.58
CA ALA A 35 14.51 15.57 8.76
C ALA A 35 13.58 15.32 7.56
N VAL A 36 12.96 14.14 7.54
CA VAL A 36 11.83 13.83 6.69
C VAL A 36 10.74 14.69 7.26
N ASN A 37 10.32 15.69 6.48
CA ASN A 37 9.17 16.51 6.80
C ASN A 37 8.09 15.56 7.32
N ASN A 38 7.58 15.79 8.54
CA ASN A 38 6.44 15.07 9.12
C ASN A 38 5.14 15.40 8.37
N ASP A 39 5.22 15.64 7.07
CA ASP A 39 4.10 15.60 6.16
C ASP A 39 3.69 14.13 6.09
N VAL A 40 2.95 13.70 7.11
CA VAL A 40 2.09 12.52 7.06
C VAL A 40 1.39 12.63 5.72
N VAL A 41 1.68 11.70 4.81
CA VAL A 41 1.07 11.69 3.48
C VAL A 41 -0.44 11.63 3.71
N GLY A 42 -1.11 12.77 3.52
CA GLY A 42 -2.54 12.87 3.64
C GLY A 42 -3.21 12.09 2.52
N LEU A 43 -4.36 11.50 2.82
CA LEU A 43 -5.21 10.94 1.77
C LEU A 43 -5.67 12.08 0.84
N THR A 44 -5.70 11.82 -0.46
CA THR A 44 -6.32 12.74 -1.41
C THR A 44 -7.84 12.76 -1.20
N GLU A 45 -8.51 13.80 -1.71
CA GLU A 45 -9.98 13.90 -1.64
C GLU A 45 -10.66 12.66 -2.25
N ASP A 46 -10.13 12.16 -3.38
CA ASP A 46 -10.64 10.94 -4.04
C ASP A 46 -10.49 9.68 -3.16
N GLN A 47 -9.37 9.57 -2.43
CA GLN A 47 -9.14 8.45 -1.52
C GLN A 47 -10.06 8.52 -0.31
N ILE A 48 -10.29 9.71 0.23
CA ILE A 48 -11.27 9.92 1.31
C ILE A 48 -12.67 9.57 0.82
N LEU A 49 -13.04 9.99 -0.40
CA LEU A 49 -14.33 9.67 -1.01
C LEU A 49 -14.51 8.15 -1.18
N MET A 50 -13.48 7.43 -1.64
CA MET A 50 -13.51 5.96 -1.73
C MET A 50 -13.78 5.30 -0.39
N LEU A 51 -13.15 5.77 0.70
CA LEU A 51 -13.40 5.24 2.04
C LEU A 51 -14.85 5.52 2.49
N GLN A 52 -15.37 6.74 2.24
CA GLN A 52 -16.75 7.08 2.57
C GLN A 52 -17.77 6.23 1.78
N LEU A 53 -17.46 5.89 0.53
CA LEU A 53 -18.30 4.98 -0.26
C LEU A 53 -18.24 3.57 0.31
N SER A 54 -17.06 3.09 0.70
CA SER A 54 -16.89 1.80 1.37
C SER A 54 -17.71 1.72 2.67
N ASP A 55 -17.72 2.78 3.50
CA ASP A 55 -18.52 2.81 4.73
C ASP A 55 -20.02 2.65 4.42
N ARG A 56 -20.52 3.34 3.38
CA ARG A 56 -21.91 3.19 2.92
C ARG A 56 -22.22 1.81 2.37
N ASP A 57 -21.26 1.16 1.72
CA ASP A 57 -21.42 -0.20 1.21
C ASP A 57 -21.49 -1.21 2.36
N ILE A 58 -20.69 -1.02 3.41
CA ILE A 58 -20.73 -1.83 4.63
C ILE A 58 -22.07 -1.66 5.34
N GLU A 59 -22.53 -0.42 5.55
CA GLU A 59 -23.83 -0.13 6.18
C GLU A 59 -25.01 -0.71 5.40
N ALA A 60 -24.94 -0.66 4.07
CA ALA A 60 -25.98 -1.20 3.20
C ALA A 60 -25.86 -2.73 2.97
N GLY A 61 -24.86 -3.40 3.56
CA GLY A 61 -24.62 -4.83 3.37
C GLY A 61 -24.18 -5.21 1.95
N ARG A 62 -23.68 -4.25 1.16
CA ARG A 62 -23.10 -4.47 -0.18
C ARG A 62 -21.67 -5.01 -0.08
N ILE A 63 -21.53 -6.11 0.65
CA ILE A 63 -20.25 -6.81 0.85
C ILE A 63 -20.31 -8.19 0.21
N ILE A 64 -19.16 -8.70 -0.21
CA ILE A 64 -19.00 -10.07 -0.70
C ILE A 64 -18.02 -10.81 0.19
N SER A 65 -18.21 -12.11 0.34
CA SER A 65 -17.22 -12.95 1.03
C SER A 65 -15.97 -13.11 0.17
N HIS A 66 -14.84 -13.38 0.82
CA HIS A 66 -13.60 -13.68 0.12
C HIS A 66 -13.75 -14.89 -0.83
N GLU A 67 -14.47 -15.93 -0.41
CA GLU A 67 -14.75 -17.09 -1.27
C GLU A 67 -15.56 -16.73 -2.53
N GLN A 68 -16.48 -15.77 -2.43
CA GLN A 68 -17.23 -15.29 -3.59
C GLN A 68 -16.35 -14.48 -4.54
N LEU A 69 -15.44 -13.66 -4.00
CA LEU A 69 -14.46 -12.93 -4.80
C LEU A 69 -13.56 -13.91 -5.57
N ASP A 70 -13.01 -14.91 -4.90
CA ASP A 70 -12.14 -15.92 -5.53
C ASP A 70 -12.85 -16.65 -6.70
N LYS A 71 -14.14 -16.99 -6.52
CA LYS A 71 -14.94 -17.60 -7.59
C LYS A 71 -15.11 -16.67 -8.78
N ASN A 72 -15.39 -15.38 -8.53
CA ASN A 72 -15.55 -14.38 -9.59
C ASN A 72 -14.23 -14.19 -10.36
N ASP A 73 -13.10 -14.14 -9.65
CA ASP A 73 -11.77 -14.00 -10.26
C ASP A 73 -11.42 -15.21 -11.13
N LEU A 74 -11.70 -16.43 -10.65
CA LEU A 74 -11.54 -17.66 -11.44
C LEU A 74 -12.45 -17.72 -12.67
N GLN A 75 -13.65 -17.16 -12.59
CA GLN A 75 -14.53 -17.06 -13.74
C GLN A 75 -13.99 -16.06 -14.77
N TRP A 76 -13.59 -14.87 -14.32
CA TRP A 76 -13.00 -13.84 -15.18
C TRP A 76 -11.76 -14.34 -15.92
N LEU A 77 -10.91 -15.13 -15.25
CA LEU A 77 -9.73 -15.74 -15.88
C LEU A 77 -10.06 -16.76 -16.98
N LYS A 78 -11.23 -17.41 -16.94
CA LYS A 78 -11.69 -18.38 -17.95
C LYS A 78 -12.34 -17.72 -19.16
N GLU A 79 -12.82 -16.48 -19.01
CA GLU A 79 -13.44 -15.69 -20.09
C GLU A 79 -12.40 -15.02 -20.99
N LYS A 80 -11.11 -15.31 -20.78
CA LYS A 80 -9.95 -14.75 -21.50
C LYS A 80 -9.19 -15.84 -22.25
#